data_AF-A0A3R9M8Z7-F1
#
_entry.id   AF-A0A3R9M8Z7-F1
#
_cell.length_a   1.000
_cell.length_b   1.000
_cell.length_c   1.000
_cell.angle_alpha   90.00
_cell.angle_beta   90.00
_cell.angle_gamma   90.00
#
_symmetry.space_group_name_H-M   'P 1'
#
loop_
_entity.id
_entity.type
_entity.pdbx_description
1 polymer ?
#
loop_
_entity_poly.entity_id
_entity_poly.type
_entity_poly.pdbx_seq_one_letter_code
_entity_poly.pdbx_strand_id
1 'polypeptide(L)' 'MKFIYFNDTGREVKVHPATFINGCIGLKEPIKHLEQRLFELPDDTFPWVKMWDYGEVGLRILITPMKEVE' A
#
# COMPACT_ATOMS: atom_id res chain seq x y z
N MET A 1 -8.46 -2.97 -10.77
CA MET A 1 -8.30 -1.50 -10.56
C MET A 1 -6.82 -1.14 -10.35
N LYS A 2 -6.37 0.09 -10.67
CA LYS A 2 -5.00 0.56 -10.38
C LYS A 2 -5.01 1.62 -9.27
N PHE A 3 -4.15 1.47 -8.26
CA PHE A 3 -3.95 2.42 -7.17
C PHE A 3 -2.50 2.91 -7.15
N ILE A 4 -2.31 4.23 -7.14
CA ILE A 4 -0.98 4.85 -7.05
C ILE A 4 -0.84 5.48 -5.66
N TYR A 5 0.18 5.06 -4.93
CA TYR A 5 0.61 5.71 -3.69
C TYR A 5 1.81 6.60 -3.99
N PHE A 6 1.76 7.86 -3.53
CA PHE A 6 2.91 8.77 -3.55
C PHE A 6 3.42 8.97 -2.12
N ASN A 7 4.71 8.76 -1.91
CA ASN A 7 5.30 8.87 -0.58
C ASN A 7 5.80 10.29 -0.29
N ASP A 8 4.94 11.13 0.27
CA ASP A 8 5.25 12.49 0.73
C ASP A 8 5.65 12.55 2.21
N THR A 9 5.81 11.42 2.89
CA THR A 9 6.01 11.34 4.36
C THR A 9 7.37 11.82 4.87
N GLY A 10 8.30 12.15 3.98
CA GLY A 10 9.69 12.47 4.32
C GLY A 10 10.53 11.26 4.77
N ARG A 11 9.95 10.05 4.79
CA ARG A 11 10.58 8.81 5.28
C ARG A 11 10.39 7.68 4.27
N GLU A 12 11.14 6.59 4.43
CA GLU A 12 10.87 5.35 3.70
C GLU A 12 9.61 4.67 4.25
N VAL A 13 8.74 4.19 3.35
CA VAL A 13 7.51 3.46 3.71
C VAL A 13 7.61 2.01 3.24
N LYS A 14 7.55 1.05 4.18
CA LYS A 14 7.58 -0.39 3.85
C LYS A 14 6.19 -0.90 3.51
N VAL A 15 6.08 -1.76 2.52
CA VAL A 15 4.80 -2.40 2.15
C VAL A 15 4.55 -3.59 3.07
N HIS A 16 3.41 -3.61 3.76
CA HIS A 16 3.02 -4.71 4.63
C HIS A 16 2.75 -5.98 3.78
N PRO A 17 3.29 -7.17 4.14
CA PRO A 17 3.15 -8.39 3.34
C PRO A 17 1.70 -8.79 3.05
N ALA A 18 0.78 -8.51 3.97
CA ALA A 18 -0.64 -8.79 3.80
C ALA A 18 -1.27 -8.09 2.57
N THR A 19 -0.65 -7.01 2.06
CA THR A 19 -1.05 -6.37 0.80
C THR A 19 -1.10 -7.39 -0.34
N PHE A 20 -0.07 -8.23 -0.44
CA PHE A 20 0.05 -9.23 -1.51
C PHE A 20 -0.73 -10.51 -1.21
N ILE A 21 -0.87 -10.87 0.07
CA ILE A 21 -1.71 -11.99 0.50
C ILE A 21 -3.17 -11.73 0.13
N ASN A 22 -3.61 -10.47 0.21
CA ASN A 22 -4.97 -10.06 -0.14
C ASN A 22 -5.19 -9.90 -1.66
N GLY A 23 -4.22 -10.27 -2.51
CA GLY A 23 -4.37 -10.30 -3.96
C GLY A 23 -3.94 -9.02 -4.70
N CYS A 24 -3.37 -8.01 -4.01
CA CYS A 24 -2.74 -6.90 -4.71
C CYS A 24 -1.45 -7.36 -5.39
N ILE A 25 -1.19 -6.85 -6.59
CA ILE A 25 0.06 -7.06 -7.34
C ILE A 25 0.86 -5.76 -7.31
N GLY A 26 2.17 -5.85 -7.10
CA GLY A 26 3.06 -4.68 -7.06
C GLY A 26 4.45 -5.04 -6.54
N LEU A 27 5.32 -4.01 -6.46
CA LEU A 27 6.68 -4.14 -5.93
C LEU A 27 6.67 -4.15 -4.39
N LYS A 28 7.47 -5.04 -3.80
CA LYS A 28 7.55 -5.28 -2.33
C LYS A 28 8.58 -4.41 -1.64
N GLU A 29 9.48 -3.84 -2.43
CA GLU A 29 10.56 -2.96 -1.99
C GLU A 29 9.97 -1.79 -1.22
N PRO A 30 10.69 -1.26 -0.21
CA PRO A 30 10.27 -0.02 0.43
C PRO A 30 10.11 1.12 -0.59
N ILE A 31 9.18 2.02 -0.31
CA ILE A 31 8.87 3.17 -1.16
C ILE A 31 9.66 4.36 -0.61
N LYS A 32 10.58 4.91 -1.40
CA LYS A 32 11.42 6.04 -0.99
C LYS A 32 10.61 7.33 -0.94
N HIS A 33 11.11 8.33 -0.22
CA HIS A 33 10.50 9.65 -0.23
C HIS A 33 10.46 10.21 -1.65
N LEU A 34 9.31 10.78 -2.04
CA LEU A 34 8.96 11.29 -3.37
C LEU A 34 8.90 10.23 -4.47
N GLU A 35 8.84 8.94 -4.10
CA GLU A 35 8.58 7.86 -5.04
C GLU A 35 7.08 7.62 -5.20
N GLN A 36 6.67 7.30 -6.43
CA GLN A 36 5.35 6.72 -6.71
C GLN A 36 5.44 5.21 -6.76
N ARG A 37 4.44 4.55 -6.18
CA ARG A 37 4.28 3.10 -6.26
C ARG A 37 2.90 2.74 -6.78
N LEU A 38 2.88 1.95 -7.86
CA LEU A 38 1.68 1.35 -8.42
C LEU A 38 1.37 0.02 -7.72
N PHE A 39 0.10 -0.15 -7.37
CA PHE A 39 -0.50 -1.42 -6.95
C PHE A 39 -1.69 -1.73 -7.86
N GLU A 40 -1.71 -2.94 -8.41
CA GLU A 40 -2.84 -3.46 -9.16
C GLU A 40 -3.72 -4.27 -8.21
N LEU A 41 -4.99 -3.92 -8.14
CA LEU A 41 -5.99 -4.58 -7.30
C LEU A 41 -6.86 -5.50 -8.16
N PRO A 42 -7.40 -6.59 -7.58
CA PRO A 42 -8.40 -7.43 -8.23
C PRO A 42 -9.57 -6.61 -8.81
N ASP A 43 -10.22 -7.17 -9.82
CA ASP A 43 -11.40 -6.56 -10.41
C ASP A 43 -12.55 -6.46 -9.40
N ASP A 44 -13.43 -5.46 -9.60
CA ASP A 44 -14.57 -5.15 -8.72
C ASP A 44 -14.18 -4.91 -7.26
N THR A 45 -12.99 -4.33 -7.03
CA THR A 45 -12.54 -3.90 -5.70
C THR A 45 -12.03 -2.46 -5.71
N PHE A 46 -12.04 -1.83 -4.53
CA PHE A 46 -11.44 -0.54 -4.27
C PHE A 46 -10.34 -0.64 -3.20
N PRO A 47 -9.35 0.27 -3.19
CA PRO A 47 -8.28 0.25 -2.21
C PRO A 47 -8.78 0.77 -0.86
N TRP A 48 -8.70 -0.08 0.17
CA TRP A 48 -8.70 0.37 1.56
C TRP A 48 -7.27 0.43 2.06
N VAL A 49 -6.84 1.60 2.52
CA VAL A 49 -5.44 1.86 2.86
C VAL A 49 -5.31 2.16 4.34
N LYS A 50 -4.34 1.52 4.99
CA LYS A 50 -3.97 1.81 6.38
C LYS A 50 -2.47 1.97 6.50
N MET A 51 -2.05 3.00 7.22
CA MET A 51 -0.65 3.26 7.54
C MET A 51 -0.43 3.20 9.05
N TRP A 52 0.72 2.69 9.47
CA TRP A 52 1.19 2.73 10.85
C TRP A 52 2.56 3.39 10.91
N ASP A 53 2.78 4.15 11.98
CA ASP A 53 4.09 4.63 12.38
C ASP A 53 4.56 3.85 13.62
N TYR A 54 5.63 3.09 13.45
CA TYR A 54 6.26 2.33 14.54
C TYR A 54 7.47 3.09 15.14
N GLY A 55 7.53 4.41 14.98
CA GLY A 55 8.64 5.23 15.45
C GLY A 55 9.92 4.84 14.71
N GLU A 56 10.95 4.46 15.45
CA GLU A 56 12.27 4.11 14.89
C GLU A 56 12.24 2.92 13.91
N VAL A 57 11.27 2.02 14.05
CA VAL A 57 11.13 0.83 13.17
C VAL A 57 10.66 1.21 11.75
N GLY A 58 10.07 2.38 11.59
CA GLY A 58 9.66 2.93 10.29
C GLY A 58 8.15 2.88 10.01
N LEU A 59 7.77 3.52 8.91
CA LEU A 59 6.39 3.54 8.41
C LEU A 59 6.06 2.23 7.67
N ARG A 60 4.83 1.75 7.84
CA ARG A 60 4.29 0.64 7.05
C ARG A 60 2.93 0.98 6.46
N ILE A 61 2.73 0.64 5.19
CA ILE A 61 1.45 0.76 4.49
C ILE A 61 0.87 -0.62 4.21
N LEU A 62 -0.42 -0.80 4.49
CA LEU A 62 -1.23 -1.94 4.03
C LEU A 62 -2.26 -1.42 3.04
N ILE A 63 -2.37 -2.12 1.91
CA ILE A 63 -3.44 -1.90 0.95
C ILE A 63 -4.24 -3.20 0.88
N THR A 64 -5.51 -3.12 1.23
CA THR A 64 -6.45 -4.24 1.17
C THR A 64 -7.50 -3.92 0.10
N PRO A 65 -7.69 -4.80 -0.90
CA PRO A 65 -8.79 -4.66 -1.84
C PRO A 65 -10.09 -5.00 -1.10
N MET A 66 -11.03 -4.08 -1.12
CA MET A 66 -12.36 -4.23 -0.51
C MET A 66 -13.43 -4.23 -1.60
N LYS A 67 -14.52 -4.94 -1.35
CA LYS A 67 -15.75 -4.83 -2.16
C LYS A 67 -16.70 -3.87 -1.49
N GLU A 68 -17.55 -3.20 -2.26
CA GLU A 68 -18.68 -2.48 -1.67
C GLU A 68 -19.56 -3.51 -0.94
N VAL A 69 -19.91 -3.19 0.30
CA VAL A 69 -20.84 -3.97 1.09
C VAL A 69 -22.13 -3.16 1.10
N GLU A 70 -23.19 -3.70 0.52
CA GLU A 70 -24.54 -3.12 0.59
C GLU A 70 -25.07 -3.05 2.03
#